data_AF-A0A946F160-F1
#
_entry.id   AF-A0A946F160-F1
#
_cell.length_a   1.000
_cell.length_b   1.000
_cell.length_c   1.000
_cell.angle_alpha   90.00
_cell.angle_beta   90.00
_cell.angle_gamma   90.00
#
_symmetry.space_group_name_H-M   'P 1'
#
loop_
_entity.id
_entity.type
_entity.pdbx_description
1 polymer ?
#
loop_
_entity_poly.entity_id
_entity_poly.type
_entity_poly.pdbx_seq_one_letter_code
_entity_poly.pdbx_strand_id
1 'polypeptide(L)'
;MNILFPIAGHGSRFKKQNINTPKPLIKFKGRTYLEWAICSLKIKGNYFVVVNSLDDAYIKEIQDIGSKNDIKIKIVDIERSTLGQAETCLVALQKLNLDENEPLLISNCDHILAWNPIKFSNYLEKNSPDALVTLYDHKKIAKDDVSPYSHIELDKNGLGVRLAEKKAISEHQLNGIFYWKKISLFTESANKLMKDNSDDSFSTGIYSKVKEKYIAPTFNYLIKDNKKVLTFKMHNNEFISLGSPEEVFINIAQENVRKAVEDLKKGKPIVMVDDYDREFEGDIVIAAEKANEQNILFALRHARGLMCLPCTQEKLDQFKIPMMHSNGGDELETPFATSIDAIEGVTTGMSVSDRLKTIKTFLSNDSSPKSLAQPGHLFPLRARKGLLSERRGHTEGCVEILKLAGLEQVGIIIEIMDDNGNMIKGEDLKNFSDIYNLSFVSIEELANYVYNDEESKTPLIAVDFKIIESMIYGVQN
;
A
#
# COMPACT_ATOMS: atom_id res chain seq x y z
N MET A 1 -24.11 12.36 -15.11
CA MET A 1 -23.23 13.37 -14.47
C MET A 1 -22.02 13.61 -15.34
N ASN A 2 -21.47 14.82 -15.33
CA ASN A 2 -20.23 15.14 -16.03
C ASN A 2 -19.04 14.96 -15.08
N ILE A 3 -18.04 14.19 -15.47
CA ILE A 3 -16.91 13.77 -14.62
C ILE A 3 -15.61 14.27 -15.24
N LEU A 4 -14.90 15.17 -14.56
CA LEU A 4 -13.66 15.78 -15.04
C LEU A 4 -12.45 15.27 -14.25
N PHE A 5 -11.39 14.86 -14.96
CA PHE A 5 -10.07 14.56 -14.41
C PHE A 5 -9.06 15.62 -14.87
N PRO A 6 -8.75 16.65 -14.05
CA PRO A 6 -7.82 17.72 -14.43
C PRO A 6 -6.36 17.29 -14.26
N ILE A 7 -5.77 16.70 -15.30
CA ILE A 7 -4.39 16.18 -15.30
C ILE A 7 -3.38 17.09 -16.04
N ALA A 8 -3.76 18.34 -16.31
CA ALA A 8 -2.95 19.35 -17.01
C ALA A 8 -1.70 19.87 -16.23
N GLY A 9 -1.52 19.48 -14.96
CA GLY A 9 -0.44 19.99 -14.10
C GLY A 9 0.88 19.23 -14.25
N HIS A 10 2.02 19.92 -14.10
CA HIS A 10 3.36 19.34 -14.25
C HIS A 10 3.92 18.57 -13.04
N GLY A 11 3.11 18.36 -11.99
CA GLY A 11 3.39 17.54 -10.79
C GLY A 11 4.85 17.47 -10.32
N SER A 12 5.24 18.23 -9.29
CA SER A 12 6.64 18.31 -8.84
C SER A 12 7.06 17.28 -7.77
N ARG A 13 6.12 16.62 -7.09
CA ARG A 13 6.42 15.73 -5.93
C ARG A 13 7.26 14.50 -6.32
N PHE A 14 6.91 13.82 -7.41
CA PHE A 14 7.61 12.61 -7.87
C PHE A 14 8.97 12.91 -8.53
N LYS A 15 9.10 14.06 -9.22
CA LYS A 15 10.37 14.51 -9.80
C LYS A 15 11.46 14.73 -8.76
N LYS A 16 11.09 15.16 -7.54
CA LYS A 16 12.04 15.31 -6.41
C LYS A 16 12.65 13.98 -5.95
N GLN A 17 11.99 12.86 -6.27
CA GLN A 17 12.46 11.50 -5.98
C GLN A 17 13.01 10.81 -7.25
N ASN A 18 13.48 11.57 -8.24
CA ASN A 18 14.02 11.09 -9.51
C ASN A 18 13.04 10.28 -10.39
N ILE A 19 11.72 10.32 -10.10
CA ILE A 19 10.70 9.73 -10.96
C ILE A 19 10.27 10.79 -11.99
N ASN A 20 10.80 10.66 -13.20
CA ASN A 20 10.53 11.60 -14.31
C ASN A 20 9.20 11.33 -15.03
N THR A 21 8.60 10.15 -14.83
CA THR A 21 7.29 9.81 -15.37
C THR A 21 6.22 10.76 -14.81
N PRO A 22 5.37 11.36 -15.67
CA PRO A 22 4.26 12.18 -15.19
C PRO A 22 3.33 11.40 -14.28
N LYS A 23 2.88 12.02 -13.17
CA LYS A 23 2.09 11.36 -12.12
C LYS A 23 0.90 10.51 -12.63
N PRO A 24 0.07 10.98 -13.58
CA PRO A 24 -1.05 10.18 -14.07
C PRO A 24 -0.62 8.88 -14.78
N LEU A 25 0.60 8.85 -15.33
CA LEU A 25 1.17 7.72 -16.07
C LEU A 25 2.05 6.81 -15.18
N ILE A 26 2.25 7.16 -13.90
CA ILE A 26 2.92 6.26 -12.96
C ILE A 26 2.07 5.00 -12.81
N LYS A 27 2.72 3.84 -12.83
CA LYS A 27 2.05 2.55 -12.68
C LYS A 27 2.05 2.08 -11.23
N PHE A 28 0.91 1.58 -10.79
CA PHE A 28 0.75 0.84 -9.54
C PHE A 28 0.03 -0.48 -9.85
N LYS A 29 0.61 -1.62 -9.44
CA LYS A 29 0.09 -2.97 -9.76
C LYS A 29 -0.26 -3.15 -11.26
N GLY A 30 0.63 -2.68 -12.15
CA GLY A 30 0.53 -2.86 -13.60
C GLY A 30 -0.37 -1.86 -14.35
N ARG A 31 -1.21 -1.09 -13.64
CA ARG A 31 -2.12 -0.07 -14.21
C ARG A 31 -1.64 1.33 -13.89
N THR A 32 -1.93 2.30 -14.75
CA THR A 32 -1.59 3.71 -14.44
C THR A 32 -2.48 4.28 -13.34
N TYR A 33 -2.03 5.33 -12.66
CA TYR A 33 -2.83 6.02 -11.64
C TYR A 33 -4.14 6.53 -12.25
N LEU A 34 -4.08 7.08 -13.46
CA LEU A 34 -5.26 7.51 -14.19
C LEU A 34 -6.22 6.36 -14.48
N GLU A 35 -5.72 5.21 -14.92
CA GLU A 35 -6.54 4.01 -15.13
C GLU A 35 -7.25 3.60 -13.84
N TRP A 36 -6.52 3.56 -12.72
CA TRP A 36 -7.10 3.23 -11.42
C TRP A 36 -8.22 4.20 -11.02
N ALA A 37 -7.96 5.51 -11.09
CA ALA A 37 -8.93 6.53 -10.69
C ALA A 37 -10.21 6.48 -11.55
N ILE A 38 -10.08 6.31 -12.87
CA ILE A 38 -11.23 6.22 -13.78
C ILE A 38 -12.03 4.93 -13.54
N CYS A 39 -11.36 3.77 -13.52
CA CYS A 39 -12.05 2.48 -13.49
C CYS A 39 -12.67 2.20 -12.12
N SER A 40 -12.06 2.69 -11.03
CA SER A 40 -12.55 2.47 -9.68
C SER A 40 -13.72 3.39 -9.28
N LEU A 41 -13.91 4.51 -9.98
CA LEU A 41 -14.98 5.47 -9.69
C LEU A 41 -16.38 4.85 -9.83
N LYS A 42 -16.61 4.05 -10.88
CA LYS A 42 -17.86 3.30 -11.11
C LYS A 42 -19.15 4.15 -11.07
N ILE A 43 -19.04 5.44 -11.40
CA ILE A 43 -20.19 6.35 -11.50
C ILE A 43 -20.64 6.44 -12.97
N LYS A 44 -21.95 6.37 -13.22
CA LYS A 44 -22.49 6.56 -14.57
C LYS A 44 -22.44 8.05 -14.97
N GLY A 45 -21.83 8.34 -16.12
CA GLY A 45 -21.67 9.71 -16.57
C GLY A 45 -20.82 9.87 -17.83
N ASN A 46 -20.63 11.12 -18.23
CA ASN A 46 -19.71 11.51 -19.30
C ASN A 46 -18.33 11.74 -18.69
N TYR A 47 -17.33 10.99 -19.13
CA TYR A 47 -15.96 11.10 -18.62
C TYR A 47 -15.14 12.03 -19.50
N PHE A 48 -14.49 13.01 -18.87
CA PHE A 48 -13.63 13.99 -19.52
C PHE A 48 -12.25 13.99 -18.86
N VAL A 49 -11.21 13.78 -19.66
CA VAL A 49 -9.82 13.88 -19.18
C VAL A 49 -9.22 15.16 -19.76
N VAL A 50 -8.82 16.07 -18.87
CA VAL A 50 -8.33 17.39 -19.26
C VAL A 50 -6.80 17.39 -19.25
N VAL A 51 -6.20 17.61 -20.42
CA VAL A 51 -4.74 17.58 -20.64
C VAL A 51 -4.25 18.96 -21.06
N ASN A 52 -2.99 19.26 -20.77
CA ASN A 52 -2.30 20.42 -21.33
C ASN A 52 -1.33 19.92 -22.39
N SER A 53 -1.63 20.25 -23.64
CA SER A 53 -1.00 19.73 -24.85
C SER A 53 -1.25 18.23 -25.07
N LEU A 54 -1.50 17.89 -26.33
CA LEU A 54 -1.71 16.53 -26.82
C LEU A 54 -0.40 15.74 -26.88
N ASP A 55 0.19 15.44 -25.73
CA ASP A 55 1.29 14.47 -25.66
C ASP A 55 0.75 13.06 -25.98
N ASP A 56 1.32 12.44 -27.02
CA ASP A 56 0.92 11.15 -27.57
C ASP A 56 0.83 10.04 -26.49
N ALA A 57 1.68 10.11 -25.46
CA ALA A 57 1.67 9.14 -24.37
C ALA A 57 0.37 9.20 -23.56
N TYR A 58 -0.16 10.41 -23.29
CA TYR A 58 -1.44 10.59 -22.60
C TYR A 58 -2.61 10.16 -23.46
N ILE A 59 -2.61 10.52 -24.74
CA ILE A 59 -3.70 10.17 -25.65
C ILE A 59 -3.85 8.66 -25.75
N LYS A 60 -2.72 7.96 -25.98
CA LYS A 60 -2.68 6.51 -26.07
C LYS A 60 -3.19 5.86 -24.79
N GLU A 61 -2.70 6.31 -23.63
CA GLU A 61 -3.14 5.77 -22.33
C GLU A 61 -4.65 5.97 -22.13
N ILE A 62 -5.18 7.16 -22.39
CA ILE A 62 -6.62 7.45 -22.22
C ILE A 62 -7.49 6.62 -23.16
N GLN A 63 -7.06 6.45 -24.42
CA GLN A 63 -7.75 5.61 -25.39
C GLN A 63 -7.73 4.12 -24.99
N ASP A 64 -6.59 3.64 -24.48
CA ASP A 64 -6.44 2.28 -23.97
C ASP A 64 -7.35 2.05 -22.76
N ILE A 65 -7.42 2.99 -21.81
CA ILE A 65 -8.31 2.91 -20.64
C ILE A 65 -9.77 2.79 -21.11
N GLY A 66 -10.21 3.68 -22.01
CA GLY A 66 -11.57 3.69 -22.50
C GLY A 66 -11.96 2.40 -23.21
N SER A 67 -11.07 1.89 -24.08
CA SER A 67 -11.31 0.68 -24.86
C SER A 67 -11.31 -0.59 -24.01
N LYS A 68 -10.37 -0.72 -23.06
CA LYS A 68 -10.25 -1.91 -22.19
C LYS A 68 -11.39 -2.05 -21.20
N ASN A 69 -12.00 -0.94 -20.78
CA ASN A 69 -12.98 -0.92 -19.69
C ASN A 69 -14.40 -0.56 -20.15
N ASP A 70 -14.63 -0.43 -21.46
CA ASP A 70 -15.90 0.01 -22.06
C ASP A 70 -16.40 1.36 -21.47
N ILE A 71 -15.47 2.31 -21.31
CA ILE A 71 -15.76 3.66 -20.80
C ILE A 71 -15.53 4.67 -21.91
N LYS A 72 -16.59 5.42 -22.27
CA LYS A 72 -16.47 6.52 -23.23
C LYS A 72 -15.81 7.73 -22.58
N ILE A 73 -14.54 7.94 -22.88
CA ILE A 73 -13.74 9.08 -22.38
C ILE A 73 -13.53 10.10 -23.51
N LYS A 74 -13.83 11.38 -23.23
CA LYS A 74 -13.51 12.50 -24.11
C LYS A 74 -12.27 13.24 -23.60
N ILE A 75 -11.24 13.34 -24.44
CA ILE A 75 -10.05 14.14 -24.15
C ILE A 75 -10.38 15.61 -24.40
N VAL A 76 -9.97 16.48 -23.47
CA VAL A 76 -10.10 17.94 -23.58
C VAL A 76 -8.71 18.56 -23.45
N ASP A 77 -8.12 18.95 -24.56
CA ASP A 77 -6.87 19.72 -24.55
C ASP A 77 -7.16 21.18 -24.26
N ILE A 78 -6.51 21.73 -23.23
CA ILE A 78 -6.61 23.16 -22.89
C ILE A 78 -5.56 24.02 -23.58
N GLU A 79 -4.60 23.42 -24.30
CA GLU A 79 -3.60 24.06 -25.18
C GLU A 79 -2.64 25.05 -24.47
N ARG A 80 -2.75 25.19 -23.14
CA ARG A 80 -1.92 26.08 -22.34
C ARG A 80 -1.80 25.58 -20.90
N SER A 81 -0.71 25.99 -20.25
CA SER A 81 -0.57 25.86 -18.80
C SER A 81 -1.55 26.78 -18.06
N THR A 82 -1.99 26.33 -16.89
CA THR A 82 -2.92 27.04 -16.01
C THR A 82 -2.29 27.27 -14.64
N LEU A 83 -2.92 28.14 -13.85
CA LEU A 83 -2.58 28.43 -12.48
C LEU A 83 -2.97 27.30 -11.52
N GLY A 84 -3.65 26.24 -11.98
CA GLY A 84 -4.01 25.11 -11.13
C GLY A 84 -5.25 24.37 -11.62
N GLN A 85 -5.67 23.36 -10.86
CA GLN A 85 -6.79 22.49 -11.22
C GLN A 85 -8.11 23.25 -11.44
N ALA A 86 -8.39 24.30 -10.66
CA ALA A 86 -9.62 25.08 -10.81
C ALA A 86 -9.69 25.82 -12.15
N GLU A 87 -8.58 26.45 -12.58
CA GLU A 87 -8.53 27.09 -13.88
C GLU A 87 -8.57 26.04 -15.02
N THR A 88 -7.89 24.91 -14.86
CA THR A 88 -7.96 23.78 -15.81
C THR A 88 -9.41 23.35 -16.05
N CYS A 89 -10.19 23.16 -14.99
CA CYS A 89 -11.59 22.78 -15.09
C CYS A 89 -12.45 23.90 -15.71
N LEU A 90 -12.20 25.18 -15.38
CA LEU A 90 -12.90 26.31 -15.99
C LEU A 90 -12.72 26.35 -17.52
N VAL A 91 -11.47 26.27 -17.99
CA VAL A 91 -11.15 26.29 -19.43
C VAL A 91 -11.76 25.07 -20.14
N ALA A 92 -11.70 23.89 -19.50
CA ALA A 92 -12.29 22.68 -20.06
C ALA A 92 -13.81 22.80 -20.21
N LEU A 93 -14.52 23.29 -19.19
CA LEU A 93 -15.98 23.45 -19.24
C LEU A 93 -16.41 24.46 -20.31
N GLN A 94 -15.66 25.55 -20.48
CA GLN A 94 -15.89 26.51 -21.57
C GLN A 94 -15.75 25.85 -22.95
N LYS A 95 -14.73 25.00 -23.16
CA LYS A 95 -14.55 24.26 -24.42
C LYS A 95 -15.62 23.19 -24.64
N LEU A 96 -16.12 22.57 -23.57
CA LEU A 96 -17.12 21.51 -23.66
C LEU A 96 -18.53 22.02 -23.94
N ASN A 97 -18.85 23.26 -23.55
CA ASN A 97 -20.15 23.90 -23.75
C ASN A 97 -21.33 23.01 -23.28
N LEU A 98 -21.22 22.49 -22.05
CA LEU A 98 -22.24 21.66 -21.41
C LEU A 98 -23.35 22.52 -20.80
N ASP A 99 -24.53 21.93 -20.55
CA ASP A 99 -25.61 22.60 -19.84
C ASP A 99 -25.20 22.90 -18.39
N GLU A 100 -25.23 24.19 -18.03
CA GLU A 100 -24.80 24.67 -16.71
C GLU A 100 -25.63 24.11 -15.54
N ASN A 101 -26.84 23.58 -15.82
CA ASN A 101 -27.70 22.94 -14.81
C ASN A 101 -27.36 21.47 -14.55
N GLU A 102 -26.50 20.84 -15.35
CA GLU A 102 -26.11 19.45 -15.15
C GLU A 102 -25.14 19.30 -13.97
N PRO A 103 -25.17 18.15 -13.26
CA PRO A 103 -24.25 17.89 -12.16
C PRO A 103 -22.81 17.67 -12.64
N LEU A 104 -21.87 18.11 -11.81
CA LEU A 104 -20.43 18.04 -12.05
C LEU A 104 -19.73 17.26 -10.93
N LEU A 105 -18.84 16.36 -11.32
CA LEU A 105 -17.88 15.73 -10.42
C LEU A 105 -16.47 15.97 -10.94
N ILE A 106 -15.59 16.46 -10.09
CA ILE A 106 -14.16 16.64 -10.39
C ILE A 106 -13.39 15.65 -9.54
N SER A 107 -12.53 14.86 -10.17
CA SER A 107 -11.78 13.80 -9.52
C SER A 107 -10.29 13.94 -9.82
N ASN A 108 -9.45 13.86 -8.79
CA ASN A 108 -8.02 13.70 -9.01
C ASN A 108 -7.70 12.33 -9.64
N CYS A 109 -6.46 12.13 -10.10
CA CYS A 109 -6.03 10.86 -10.72
C CYS A 109 -5.27 9.94 -9.76
N ASP A 110 -5.13 10.29 -8.48
CA ASP A 110 -4.16 9.70 -7.56
C ASP A 110 -4.80 8.88 -6.44
N HIS A 111 -5.80 8.08 -6.79
CA HIS A 111 -6.49 7.21 -5.86
C HIS A 111 -7.02 5.92 -6.50
N ILE A 112 -7.32 4.96 -5.63
CA ILE A 112 -8.10 3.76 -5.97
C ILE A 112 -9.32 3.72 -5.06
N LEU A 113 -10.49 3.42 -5.61
CA LEU A 113 -11.74 3.27 -4.87
C LEU A 113 -12.19 1.81 -4.80
N ALA A 114 -12.50 1.36 -3.59
CA ALA A 114 -13.15 0.06 -3.32
C ALA A 114 -14.53 0.30 -2.66
N TRP A 115 -15.19 1.37 -3.09
CA TRP A 115 -16.45 1.86 -2.52
C TRP A 115 -17.69 1.33 -3.24
N ASN A 116 -18.86 1.55 -2.62
CA ASN A 116 -20.16 1.33 -3.26
C ASN A 116 -20.72 2.67 -3.83
N PRO A 117 -20.68 2.89 -5.16
CA PRO A 117 -21.13 4.15 -5.76
C PRO A 117 -22.64 4.39 -5.58
N ILE A 118 -23.45 3.36 -5.34
CA ILE A 118 -24.89 3.49 -5.07
C ILE A 118 -25.11 4.20 -3.73
N LYS A 119 -24.27 3.94 -2.72
CA LYS A 119 -24.35 4.67 -1.44
C LYS A 119 -24.15 6.18 -1.65
N PHE A 120 -23.20 6.53 -2.52
CA PHE A 120 -22.93 7.93 -2.85
C PHE A 120 -24.10 8.57 -3.59
N SER A 121 -24.64 7.92 -4.63
CA SER A 121 -25.82 8.41 -5.35
C SER A 121 -27.02 8.60 -4.42
N ASN A 122 -27.34 7.60 -3.60
CA ASN A 122 -28.45 7.68 -2.63
C ASN A 122 -28.23 8.82 -1.61
N TYR A 123 -26.97 9.04 -1.19
CA TYR A 123 -26.63 10.15 -0.30
C TYR A 123 -26.86 11.51 -0.96
N LEU A 124 -26.48 11.68 -2.23
CA LEU A 124 -26.72 12.89 -2.98
C LEU A 124 -28.21 13.17 -3.16
N GLU A 125 -29.01 12.15 -3.51
CA GLU A 125 -30.45 12.29 -3.68
C GLU A 125 -31.15 12.67 -2.37
N LYS A 126 -30.87 11.93 -1.29
CA LYS A 126 -31.47 12.14 0.03
C LYS A 126 -31.17 13.52 0.59
N ASN A 127 -29.93 13.98 0.47
CA ASN A 127 -29.49 15.21 1.13
C ASN A 127 -29.56 16.45 0.22
N SER A 128 -29.58 16.24 -1.11
CA SER A 128 -29.62 17.29 -2.13
C SER A 128 -28.66 18.47 -1.84
N PRO A 129 -27.36 18.23 -1.58
CA PRO A 129 -26.40 19.31 -1.36
C PRO A 129 -26.23 20.18 -2.61
N ASP A 130 -25.85 21.45 -2.41
CA ASP A 130 -25.40 22.30 -3.52
C ASP A 130 -24.02 21.87 -4.01
N ALA A 131 -23.15 21.49 -3.07
CA ALA A 131 -21.85 20.90 -3.34
C ALA A 131 -21.42 19.93 -2.23
N LEU A 132 -20.52 19.02 -2.56
CA LEU A 132 -20.06 18.01 -1.63
C LEU A 132 -18.56 17.73 -1.82
N VAL A 133 -17.85 17.57 -0.71
CA VAL A 133 -16.47 17.07 -0.69
C VAL A 133 -16.42 15.69 -0.06
N THR A 134 -15.51 14.86 -0.53
CA THR A 134 -15.29 13.52 0.04
C THR A 134 -14.13 13.55 1.02
N LEU A 135 -14.27 12.78 2.10
CA LEU A 135 -13.29 12.70 3.18
C LEU A 135 -12.66 11.32 3.27
N TYR A 136 -11.40 11.29 3.67
CA TYR A 136 -10.67 10.09 4.03
C TYR A 136 -9.73 10.41 5.18
N ASP A 137 -9.63 9.51 6.15
CA ASP A 137 -8.69 9.66 7.26
C ASP A 137 -7.30 9.25 6.76
N HIS A 138 -6.54 10.21 6.24
CA HIS A 138 -5.12 10.01 5.96
C HIS A 138 -4.34 9.96 7.29
N LYS A 139 -3.00 9.94 7.22
CA LYS A 139 -2.16 10.03 8.42
C LYS A 139 -2.60 11.25 9.27
N LYS A 140 -2.76 11.04 10.58
CA LYS A 140 -3.14 12.11 11.52
C LYS A 140 -2.10 13.23 11.48
N ILE A 141 -2.58 14.45 11.31
CA ILE A 141 -1.78 15.69 11.30
C ILE A 141 -2.33 16.57 12.40
N ALA A 142 -1.46 17.11 13.25
CA ALA A 142 -1.91 17.97 14.34
C ALA A 142 -2.57 19.24 13.77
N LYS A 143 -3.51 19.80 14.53
CA LYS A 143 -4.17 21.04 14.12
C LYS A 143 -3.13 22.16 14.01
N ASP A 144 -3.30 23.00 13.00
CA ASP A 144 -2.44 24.12 12.62
C ASP A 144 -1.07 23.74 12.03
N ASP A 145 -0.78 22.45 11.86
CA ASP A 145 0.40 21.98 11.15
C ASP A 145 0.25 22.08 9.62
N VAL A 146 1.42 21.98 8.98
CA VAL A 146 1.59 21.76 7.55
C VAL A 146 0.93 20.45 7.14
N SER A 147 0.01 20.51 6.17
CA SER A 147 -0.62 19.31 5.62
C SER A 147 -0.34 19.17 4.13
N PRO A 148 -0.10 17.96 3.60
CA PRO A 148 -0.07 17.73 2.16
C PRO A 148 -1.46 17.68 1.53
N TYR A 149 -2.52 17.66 2.35
CA TYR A 149 -3.93 17.53 1.98
C TYR A 149 -4.73 18.82 2.23
N SER A 150 -5.91 18.87 1.64
CA SER A 150 -6.92 19.87 1.93
C SER A 150 -7.78 19.44 3.13
N HIS A 151 -8.26 20.38 3.93
CA HIS A 151 -9.09 20.10 5.12
C HIS A 151 -10.38 20.92 5.11
N ILE A 152 -11.44 20.39 5.73
CA ILE A 152 -12.73 21.09 5.92
C ILE A 152 -13.12 21.19 7.39
N GLU A 153 -13.54 22.36 7.83
CA GLU A 153 -14.17 22.54 9.14
C GLU A 153 -15.69 22.42 9.00
N LEU A 154 -16.31 21.68 9.92
CA LEU A 154 -17.74 21.41 9.92
C LEU A 154 -18.42 22.08 11.13
N ASP A 155 -19.64 22.55 10.95
CA ASP A 155 -20.48 23.01 12.04
C ASP A 155 -21.11 21.83 12.81
N LYS A 156 -21.86 22.13 13.87
CA LYS A 156 -22.58 21.13 14.67
C LYS A 156 -23.61 20.30 13.90
N ASN A 157 -24.01 20.73 12.70
CA ASN A 157 -24.96 20.05 11.84
C ASN A 157 -24.28 19.28 10.68
N GLY A 158 -22.94 19.28 10.63
CA GLY A 158 -22.16 18.65 9.56
C GLY A 158 -22.09 19.46 8.27
N LEU A 159 -22.40 20.76 8.31
CA LEU A 159 -22.25 21.68 7.17
C LEU A 159 -20.84 22.24 7.11
N GLY A 160 -20.31 22.40 5.89
CA GLY A 160 -19.03 23.05 5.65
C GLY A 160 -19.02 24.50 6.11
N VAL A 161 -18.10 24.85 7.01
CA VAL A 161 -17.85 26.22 7.50
C VAL A 161 -16.74 26.88 6.70
N ARG A 162 -15.66 26.15 6.43
CA ARG A 162 -14.54 26.61 5.60
C ARG A 162 -13.64 25.46 5.20
N LEU A 163 -12.90 25.66 4.13
CA LEU A 163 -11.85 24.76 3.66
C LEU A 163 -10.50 25.47 3.63
N ALA A 164 -9.43 24.72 3.88
CA ALA A 164 -8.06 25.20 3.78
C ALA A 164 -7.20 24.23 2.96
N GLU A 165 -6.41 24.78 2.04
CA GLU A 165 -5.50 24.01 1.20
C GLU A 165 -4.14 23.89 1.91
N LYS A 166 -3.68 22.64 2.10
CA LYS A 166 -2.38 22.31 2.70
C LYS A 166 -2.19 22.83 4.13
N LYS A 167 -3.28 23.01 4.87
CA LYS A 167 -3.25 23.42 6.28
C LYS A 167 -4.26 22.61 7.07
N ALA A 168 -3.81 22.01 8.17
CA ALA A 168 -4.67 21.20 9.03
C ALA A 168 -5.58 22.09 9.91
N ILE A 169 -6.75 22.46 9.41
CA ILE A 169 -7.74 23.24 10.18
C ILE A 169 -8.71 22.36 11.00
N SER A 170 -8.73 21.06 10.72
CA SER A 170 -9.57 20.04 11.35
C SER A 170 -8.98 18.64 11.10
N GLU A 171 -9.56 17.61 11.71
CA GLU A 171 -9.27 16.20 11.41
C GLU A 171 -9.87 15.72 10.07
N HIS A 172 -10.76 16.50 9.45
CA HIS A 172 -11.47 16.11 8.24
C HIS A 172 -10.65 16.45 6.99
N GLN A 173 -9.85 15.47 6.54
CA GLN A 173 -9.03 15.59 5.34
C GLN A 173 -9.81 15.20 4.09
N LEU A 174 -9.59 15.94 3.00
CA LEU A 174 -10.17 15.68 1.69
C LEU A 174 -9.36 14.63 0.92
N ASN A 175 -10.00 13.94 0.01
CA ASN A 175 -9.37 12.85 -0.76
C ASN A 175 -9.34 13.07 -2.29
N GLY A 176 -9.77 14.26 -2.75
CA GLY A 176 -9.64 14.67 -4.15
C GLY A 176 -10.85 14.36 -5.05
N ILE A 177 -11.99 13.97 -4.48
CA ILE A 177 -13.26 13.84 -5.22
C ILE A 177 -14.25 14.90 -4.76
N PHE A 178 -14.74 15.70 -5.70
CA PHE A 178 -15.53 16.89 -5.46
C PHE A 178 -16.81 16.87 -6.31
N TYR A 179 -17.95 17.24 -5.75
CA TYR A 179 -19.24 17.24 -6.42
C TYR A 179 -19.92 18.61 -6.34
N TRP A 180 -20.57 19.01 -7.44
CA TRP A 180 -21.51 20.12 -7.49
C TRP A 180 -22.81 19.67 -8.13
N LYS A 181 -23.92 20.14 -7.57
CA LYS A 181 -25.27 19.88 -8.10
C LYS A 181 -25.46 20.44 -9.51
N LYS A 182 -24.77 21.54 -9.81
CA LYS A 182 -24.79 22.25 -11.08
C LYS A 182 -23.40 22.70 -11.47
N ILE A 183 -23.07 22.63 -12.76
CA ILE A 183 -21.86 23.20 -13.33
C ILE A 183 -21.74 24.70 -13.01
N SER A 184 -22.85 25.46 -13.03
CA SER A 184 -22.83 26.89 -12.70
C SER A 184 -22.28 27.20 -11.29
N LEU A 185 -22.58 26.34 -10.31
CA LEU A 185 -22.05 26.52 -8.95
C LEU A 185 -20.52 26.43 -8.92
N PHE A 186 -19.94 25.49 -9.69
CA PHE A 186 -18.50 25.40 -9.84
C PHE A 186 -17.93 26.60 -10.61
N THR A 187 -18.50 26.94 -11.77
CA THR A 187 -17.96 28.01 -12.61
C THR A 187 -18.02 29.38 -11.92
N GLU A 188 -19.11 29.71 -11.24
CA GLU A 188 -19.24 30.94 -10.44
C GLU A 188 -18.20 31.01 -9.33
N SER A 189 -18.08 29.95 -8.53
CA SER A 189 -17.16 29.90 -7.39
C SER A 189 -15.68 29.88 -7.83
N ALA A 190 -15.35 29.16 -8.89
CA ALA A 190 -14.01 29.15 -9.45
C ALA A 190 -13.66 30.50 -10.09
N ASN A 191 -14.59 31.19 -10.76
CA ASN A 191 -14.35 32.55 -11.27
C ASN A 191 -14.10 33.55 -10.15
N LYS A 192 -14.80 33.44 -9.01
CA LYS A 192 -14.52 34.24 -7.81
C LYS A 192 -13.10 33.97 -7.29
N LEU A 193 -12.69 32.70 -7.21
CA LEU A 193 -11.34 32.29 -6.83
C LEU A 193 -10.24 32.85 -7.76
N MET A 194 -10.50 32.92 -9.07
CA MET A 194 -9.54 33.49 -10.04
C MET A 194 -9.33 34.99 -9.83
N LYS A 195 -10.37 35.71 -9.40
CA LYS A 195 -10.30 37.16 -9.11
C LYS A 195 -9.75 37.48 -7.72
N ASP A 196 -9.65 36.48 -6.86
CA ASP A 196 -9.17 36.64 -5.50
C ASP A 196 -7.63 36.62 -5.46
N ASN A 197 -7.07 37.78 -5.11
CA ASN A 197 -5.63 38.00 -4.97
C ASN A 197 -5.17 38.07 -3.52
N SER A 198 -6.05 37.78 -2.54
CA SER A 198 -5.67 37.71 -1.13
C SER A 198 -4.54 36.71 -0.91
N ASP A 199 -3.58 37.05 -0.03
CA ASP A 199 -2.48 36.18 0.39
C ASP A 199 -2.89 35.17 1.48
N ASP A 200 -4.20 35.05 1.72
CA ASP A 200 -4.71 34.12 2.70
C ASP A 200 -4.56 32.67 2.22
N SER A 201 -4.15 31.77 3.13
CA SER A 201 -4.08 30.32 2.91
C SER A 201 -5.40 29.67 2.45
N PHE A 202 -6.48 30.46 2.45
CA PHE A 202 -7.83 30.06 2.07
C PHE A 202 -8.12 30.22 0.57
N SER A 203 -7.32 31.01 -0.15
CA SER A 203 -7.46 31.28 -1.60
C SER A 203 -6.26 30.76 -2.42
N THR A 204 -5.14 30.45 -1.77
CA THR A 204 -3.91 29.97 -2.39
C THR A 204 -3.21 28.93 -1.52
N GLY A 205 -2.59 27.89 -2.12
CA GLY A 205 -1.89 26.86 -1.36
C GLY A 205 -0.56 27.38 -0.78
N ILE A 206 -0.38 27.28 0.55
CA ILE A 206 0.76 27.84 1.33
C ILE A 206 2.15 27.46 0.78
N TYR A 207 2.27 26.33 0.08
CA TYR A 207 3.56 25.74 -0.34
C TYR A 207 3.94 25.94 -1.80
N SER A 208 3.12 26.58 -2.62
CA SER A 208 3.50 26.77 -4.03
C SER A 208 4.10 28.16 -4.25
N LYS A 209 5.32 28.19 -4.83
CA LYS A 209 5.98 29.42 -5.30
C LYS A 209 5.17 30.12 -6.40
N VAL A 210 4.29 29.37 -7.06
CA VAL A 210 3.23 29.86 -7.95
C VAL A 210 1.95 29.81 -7.12
N LYS A 211 1.15 30.88 -7.04
CA LYS A 211 -0.12 30.88 -6.30
C LYS A 211 -1.14 29.91 -6.92
N GLU A 212 -0.95 28.62 -6.69
CA GLU A 212 -1.71 27.57 -7.36
C GLU A 212 -3.18 27.60 -6.93
N LYS A 213 -4.08 27.56 -7.92
CA LYS A 213 -5.53 27.62 -7.73
C LYS A 213 -6.13 26.22 -7.73
N TYR A 214 -6.19 25.63 -6.53
CA TYR A 214 -6.75 24.29 -6.28
C TYR A 214 -8.28 24.27 -6.30
N ILE A 215 -8.87 23.07 -6.39
CA ILE A 215 -10.31 22.88 -6.38
C ILE A 215 -10.94 23.19 -5.02
N ALA A 216 -10.35 22.71 -3.91
CA ALA A 216 -10.95 22.83 -2.58
C ALA A 216 -11.27 24.30 -2.16
N PRO A 217 -10.41 25.30 -2.41
CA PRO A 217 -10.73 26.71 -2.15
C PRO A 217 -12.01 27.23 -2.81
N THR A 218 -12.48 26.65 -3.92
CA THR A 218 -13.72 27.09 -4.59
C THR A 218 -14.95 26.96 -3.69
N PHE A 219 -14.97 25.96 -2.80
CA PHE A 219 -16.06 25.73 -1.86
C PHE A 219 -16.24 26.87 -0.85
N ASN A 220 -15.17 27.61 -0.52
CA ASN A 220 -15.27 28.76 0.38
C ASN A 220 -16.19 29.86 -0.17
N TYR A 221 -16.27 30.04 -1.50
CA TYR A 221 -17.18 31.02 -2.10
C TYR A 221 -18.62 30.53 -2.09
N LEU A 222 -18.85 29.22 -2.23
CA LEU A 222 -20.18 28.62 -2.06
C LEU A 222 -20.70 28.81 -0.64
N ILE A 223 -19.84 28.58 0.36
CA ILE A 223 -20.19 28.78 1.78
C ILE A 223 -20.51 30.27 2.05
N LYS A 224 -19.69 31.19 1.53
CA LYS A 224 -19.97 32.64 1.61
C LYS A 224 -21.31 33.03 0.96
N ASP A 225 -21.71 32.33 -0.10
CA ASP A 225 -23.00 32.50 -0.77
C ASP A 225 -24.15 31.70 -0.10
N ASN A 226 -23.95 31.20 1.12
CA ASN A 226 -24.91 30.40 1.90
C ASN A 226 -25.38 29.12 1.18
N LYS A 227 -24.54 28.50 0.35
CA LYS A 227 -24.83 27.21 -0.29
C LYS A 227 -24.57 26.06 0.67
N LYS A 228 -25.37 25.00 0.53
CA LYS A 228 -25.29 23.79 1.33
C LYS A 228 -24.10 22.92 0.89
N VAL A 229 -22.97 23.05 1.57
CA VAL A 229 -21.79 22.21 1.39
C VAL A 229 -21.80 21.07 2.40
N LEU A 230 -21.83 19.82 1.91
CA LEU A 230 -21.79 18.61 2.74
C LEU A 230 -20.50 17.81 2.53
N THR A 231 -20.30 16.82 3.40
CA THR A 231 -19.22 15.84 3.28
C THR A 231 -19.76 14.44 3.04
N PHE A 232 -18.96 13.60 2.38
CA PHE A 232 -19.14 12.15 2.31
C PHE A 232 -17.87 11.46 2.79
N LYS A 233 -17.91 10.84 3.96
CA LYS A 233 -16.75 10.15 4.54
C LYS A 233 -16.65 8.73 4.00
N MET A 234 -15.50 8.39 3.42
CA MET A 234 -15.15 7.03 3.00
C MET A 234 -14.45 6.30 4.13
N HIS A 235 -14.68 4.99 4.22
CA HIS A 235 -13.98 4.13 5.18
C HIS A 235 -12.57 3.75 4.69
N ASN A 236 -11.70 3.30 5.60
CA ASN A 236 -10.30 2.92 5.31
C ASN A 236 -10.17 1.84 4.22
N ASN A 237 -11.18 0.98 4.05
CA ASN A 237 -11.21 -0.05 3.02
C ASN A 237 -11.87 0.41 1.71
N GLU A 238 -12.35 1.65 1.61
CA GLU A 238 -13.05 2.18 0.44
C GLU A 238 -12.16 3.10 -0.42
N PHE A 239 -11.00 3.55 0.08
CA PHE A 239 -10.13 4.51 -0.60
C PHE A 239 -8.64 4.20 -0.35
N ILE A 240 -7.82 4.32 -1.39
CA ILE A 240 -6.36 4.20 -1.32
C ILE A 240 -5.74 5.45 -1.93
N SER A 241 -4.90 6.16 -1.16
CA SER A 241 -4.16 7.32 -1.65
C SER A 241 -2.89 6.89 -2.39
N LEU A 242 -2.69 7.44 -3.60
CA LEU A 242 -1.47 7.34 -4.42
C LEU A 242 -0.83 8.73 -4.60
N GLY A 243 -1.12 9.64 -3.67
CA GLY A 243 -0.83 11.06 -3.73
C GLY A 243 0.66 11.41 -3.61
N SER A 244 1.41 10.60 -2.86
CA SER A 244 2.85 10.74 -2.62
C SER A 244 3.62 9.41 -2.73
N PRO A 245 4.93 9.44 -3.01
CA PRO A 245 5.79 8.25 -2.98
C PRO A 245 5.69 7.49 -1.65
N GLU A 246 5.67 8.19 -0.52
CA GLU A 246 5.60 7.56 0.81
C GLU A 246 4.32 6.73 0.98
N GLU A 247 3.16 7.23 0.53
CA GLU A 247 1.90 6.48 0.56
C GLU A 247 1.96 5.23 -0.32
N VAL A 248 2.62 5.32 -1.48
CA VAL A 248 2.80 4.19 -2.40
C VAL A 248 3.69 3.12 -1.77
N PHE A 249 4.81 3.53 -1.15
CA PHE A 249 5.70 2.62 -0.44
C PHE A 249 4.99 1.90 0.71
N ILE A 250 4.19 2.62 1.52
CA ILE A 250 3.40 2.01 2.60
C ILE A 250 2.45 0.95 2.06
N ASN A 251 1.73 1.25 0.97
CA ASN A 251 0.80 0.30 0.36
C ASN A 251 1.50 -0.94 -0.21
N ILE A 252 2.67 -0.77 -0.83
CA ILE A 252 3.49 -1.90 -1.33
C ILE A 252 3.97 -2.75 -0.16
N ALA A 253 4.54 -2.13 0.87
CA ALA A 253 5.07 -2.80 2.05
C ALA A 253 4.01 -3.67 2.75
N GLN A 254 2.80 -3.14 2.93
CA GLN A 254 1.70 -3.89 3.55
C GLN A 254 1.27 -5.08 2.69
N GLU A 255 1.24 -4.93 1.38
CA GLU A 255 0.88 -6.02 0.47
C GLU A 255 1.95 -7.12 0.46
N ASN A 256 3.22 -6.75 0.47
CA ASN A 256 4.33 -7.71 0.55
C ASN A 256 4.18 -8.60 1.79
N VAL A 257 3.93 -7.99 2.96
CA VAL A 257 3.68 -8.72 4.21
C VAL A 257 2.44 -9.62 4.10
N ARG A 258 1.31 -9.11 3.60
CA ARG A 258 0.08 -9.91 3.44
C ARG A 258 0.28 -11.10 2.50
N LYS A 259 0.93 -10.89 1.36
CA LYS A 259 1.22 -11.92 0.37
C LYS A 259 2.15 -12.98 0.96
N ALA A 260 3.20 -12.55 1.68
CA ALA A 260 4.11 -13.45 2.37
C ALA A 260 3.41 -14.30 3.44
N VAL A 261 2.51 -13.69 4.25
CA VAL A 261 1.68 -14.41 5.23
C VAL A 261 0.80 -15.47 4.55
N GLU A 262 0.11 -15.13 3.46
CA GLU A 262 -0.75 -16.07 2.75
C GLU A 262 0.03 -17.19 2.05
N ASP A 263 1.21 -16.89 1.51
CA ASP A 263 2.10 -17.90 0.92
C ASP A 263 2.62 -18.88 2.01
N LEU A 264 3.02 -18.38 3.17
CA LEU A 264 3.43 -19.22 4.30
C LEU A 264 2.30 -20.13 4.80
N LYS A 265 1.06 -19.62 4.90
CA LYS A 265 -0.11 -20.45 5.26
C LYS A 265 -0.33 -21.61 4.27
N LYS A 266 -0.02 -21.39 2.99
CA LYS A 266 -0.08 -22.41 1.93
C LYS A 266 1.14 -23.32 1.88
N GLY A 267 2.14 -23.11 2.74
CA GLY A 267 3.39 -23.86 2.76
C GLY A 267 4.38 -23.47 1.64
N LYS A 268 4.13 -22.35 0.96
CA LYS A 268 5.02 -21.81 -0.07
C LYS A 268 6.14 -20.99 0.62
N PRO A 269 7.42 -21.24 0.28
CA PRO A 269 8.52 -20.45 0.80
C PRO A 269 8.42 -18.97 0.41
N ILE A 270 9.03 -18.10 1.22
CA ILE A 270 9.19 -16.67 0.93
C ILE A 270 10.66 -16.27 1.06
N VAL A 271 11.02 -15.12 0.52
CA VAL A 271 12.30 -14.45 0.77
C VAL A 271 12.06 -13.36 1.81
N MET A 272 12.85 -13.38 2.88
CA MET A 272 12.91 -12.30 3.88
C MET A 272 14.29 -11.65 3.80
N VAL A 273 14.35 -10.31 3.77
CA VAL A 273 15.61 -9.56 3.74
C VAL A 273 15.73 -8.65 4.96
N ASP A 274 16.92 -8.51 5.52
CA ASP A 274 17.21 -7.54 6.57
C ASP A 274 17.70 -6.19 6.01
N ASP A 275 18.06 -5.25 6.90
CA ASP A 275 18.44 -3.89 6.50
C ASP A 275 19.88 -3.82 5.95
N TYR A 276 20.16 -2.79 5.15
CA TYR A 276 21.47 -2.58 4.51
C TYR A 276 22.61 -2.40 5.51
N ASP A 277 22.31 -1.86 6.69
CA ASP A 277 23.28 -1.63 7.77
C ASP A 277 23.43 -2.82 8.74
N ARG A 278 22.74 -3.94 8.48
CA ARG A 278 22.88 -5.20 9.23
C ARG A 278 23.64 -6.25 8.40
N GLU A 279 23.01 -7.33 7.93
CA GLU A 279 23.68 -8.35 7.08
C GLU A 279 23.59 -7.96 5.59
N PHE A 280 22.55 -7.21 5.23
CA PHE A 280 22.11 -6.94 3.86
C PHE A 280 21.95 -8.22 3.04
N GLU A 281 21.41 -9.25 3.71
CA GLU A 281 21.28 -10.62 3.20
C GLU A 281 19.83 -11.07 3.27
N GLY A 282 19.51 -12.12 2.51
CA GLY A 282 18.17 -12.66 2.43
C GLY A 282 18.12 -14.14 2.77
N ASP A 283 17.04 -14.52 3.44
CA ASP A 283 16.77 -15.88 3.86
C ASP A 283 15.52 -16.43 3.16
N ILE A 284 15.57 -17.69 2.78
CA ILE A 284 14.36 -18.47 2.53
C ILE A 284 13.69 -18.74 3.86
N VAL A 285 12.42 -18.33 4.00
CA VAL A 285 11.60 -18.61 5.18
C VAL A 285 10.53 -19.64 4.84
N ILE A 286 10.43 -20.69 5.67
CA ILE A 286 9.40 -21.73 5.58
C ILE A 286 8.78 -21.92 6.97
N ALA A 287 7.45 -22.01 7.04
CA ALA A 287 6.76 -22.43 8.25
C ALA A 287 7.07 -23.91 8.55
N ALA A 288 7.66 -24.23 9.71
CA ALA A 288 8.12 -25.58 9.98
C ALA A 288 6.98 -26.62 9.94
N GLU A 289 5.77 -26.24 10.38
CA GLU A 289 4.58 -27.11 10.30
C GLU A 289 4.11 -27.40 8.86
N LYS A 290 4.55 -26.61 7.87
CA LYS A 290 4.28 -26.81 6.44
C LYS A 290 5.48 -27.38 5.68
N ALA A 291 6.58 -27.69 6.37
CA ALA A 291 7.77 -28.24 5.75
C ALA A 291 7.50 -29.61 5.11
N ASN A 292 7.98 -29.79 3.88
CA ASN A 292 7.87 -31.02 3.12
C ASN A 292 9.14 -31.24 2.28
N GLU A 293 9.26 -32.41 1.66
CA GLU A 293 10.48 -32.73 0.90
C GLU A 293 10.75 -31.74 -0.22
N GLN A 294 9.70 -31.27 -0.91
CA GLN A 294 9.83 -30.36 -2.05
C GLN A 294 10.38 -29.00 -1.62
N ASN A 295 9.81 -28.37 -0.59
CA ASN A 295 10.26 -27.04 -0.17
C ASN A 295 11.63 -27.07 0.54
N ILE A 296 11.95 -28.14 1.26
CA ILE A 296 13.28 -28.33 1.85
C ILE A 296 14.34 -28.57 0.78
N LEU A 297 14.08 -29.44 -0.21
CA LEU A 297 15.00 -29.65 -1.33
C LEU A 297 15.19 -28.39 -2.15
N PHE A 298 14.12 -27.62 -2.37
CA PHE A 298 14.21 -26.31 -3.01
C PHE A 298 15.16 -25.38 -2.26
N ALA A 299 14.95 -25.20 -0.96
CA ALA A 299 15.76 -24.29 -0.14
C ALA A 299 17.22 -24.73 -0.08
N LEU A 300 17.50 -26.03 0.07
CA LEU A 300 18.87 -26.57 0.05
C LEU A 300 19.56 -26.42 -1.31
N ARG A 301 18.82 -26.48 -2.42
CA ARG A 301 19.37 -26.36 -3.77
C ARG A 301 19.66 -24.91 -4.15
N HIS A 302 18.79 -23.98 -3.73
CA HIS A 302 18.77 -22.61 -4.25
C HIS A 302 19.20 -21.55 -3.24
N ALA A 303 19.06 -21.79 -1.92
CA ALA A 303 19.59 -20.89 -0.89
C ALA A 303 20.97 -21.35 -0.42
N ARG A 304 21.10 -22.64 -0.08
CA ARG A 304 22.37 -23.34 0.25
C ARG A 304 23.04 -22.95 1.57
N GLY A 305 22.50 -21.96 2.28
CA GLY A 305 22.94 -21.56 3.60
C GLY A 305 22.76 -22.61 4.69
N LEU A 306 22.99 -22.19 5.92
CA LEU A 306 22.80 -23.02 7.11
C LEU A 306 21.30 -23.11 7.41
N MET A 307 20.82 -24.34 7.59
CA MET A 307 19.41 -24.55 7.96
C MET A 307 19.22 -24.34 9.46
N CYS A 308 18.58 -23.23 9.81
CA CYS A 308 18.28 -22.85 11.18
C CYS A 308 16.78 -22.95 11.48
N LEU A 309 16.43 -23.14 12.76
CA LEU A 309 15.05 -23.23 13.24
C LEU A 309 14.72 -22.08 14.21
N PRO A 310 14.37 -20.87 13.73
CA PRO A 310 13.85 -19.81 14.60
C PRO A 310 12.64 -20.28 15.37
N CYS A 311 12.66 -20.11 16.67
CA CYS A 311 11.55 -20.52 17.53
C CYS A 311 11.44 -19.64 18.77
N THR A 312 10.27 -19.74 19.42
CA THR A 312 10.03 -19.06 20.68
C THR A 312 10.90 -19.63 21.80
N GLN A 313 11.08 -18.83 22.86
CA GLN A 313 11.83 -19.25 24.04
C GLN A 313 11.19 -20.46 24.72
N GLU A 314 9.86 -20.44 24.81
CA GLU A 314 9.04 -21.50 25.37
C GLU A 314 9.29 -22.84 24.66
N LYS A 315 9.55 -22.79 23.35
CA LYS A 315 9.82 -24.01 22.57
C LYS A 315 11.16 -24.64 22.95
N LEU A 316 12.20 -23.84 23.11
CA LEU A 316 13.50 -24.36 23.57
C LEU A 316 13.44 -24.83 25.02
N ASP A 317 12.74 -24.08 25.86
CA ASP A 317 12.58 -24.39 27.28
C ASP A 317 11.79 -25.71 27.47
N GLN A 318 10.80 -26.02 26.61
CA GLN A 318 10.10 -27.31 26.55
C GLN A 318 11.09 -28.49 26.41
N PHE A 319 12.07 -28.35 25.53
CA PHE A 319 13.06 -29.41 25.24
C PHE A 319 14.34 -29.31 26.08
N LYS A 320 14.46 -28.29 26.95
CA LYS A 320 15.65 -28.00 27.77
C LYS A 320 16.92 -27.90 26.92
N ILE A 321 16.83 -27.27 25.74
CA ILE A 321 17.97 -27.08 24.84
C ILE A 321 18.74 -25.85 25.30
N PRO A 322 20.02 -25.97 25.72
CA PRO A 322 20.81 -24.84 26.16
C PRO A 322 21.30 -23.99 24.98
N MET A 323 21.69 -22.75 25.25
CA MET A 323 22.37 -21.89 24.28
C MET A 323 23.78 -22.43 24.00
N MET A 324 24.28 -22.32 22.76
CA MET A 324 25.63 -22.79 22.40
C MET A 324 26.74 -21.97 23.05
N HIS A 325 26.53 -20.67 23.23
CA HIS A 325 27.51 -19.76 23.81
C HIS A 325 26.85 -18.86 24.86
N SER A 326 27.60 -18.57 25.92
CA SER A 326 27.14 -17.73 27.03
C SER A 326 27.77 -16.33 27.05
N ASN A 327 28.79 -16.03 26.22
CA ASN A 327 29.44 -14.71 26.14
C ASN A 327 30.30 -14.52 24.85
N GLY A 328 30.07 -13.41 24.13
CA GLY A 328 31.05 -12.62 23.35
C GLY A 328 31.68 -13.22 22.07
N GLY A 329 31.47 -12.55 20.93
CA GLY A 329 32.24 -12.76 19.68
C GLY A 329 31.46 -12.55 18.38
N ASP A 330 30.13 -12.65 18.42
CA ASP A 330 29.25 -12.39 17.29
C ASP A 330 28.72 -10.95 17.34
N GLU A 331 29.11 -10.12 16.37
CA GLU A 331 28.64 -8.73 16.25
C GLU A 331 27.12 -8.63 16.05
N LEU A 332 26.49 -9.68 15.51
CA LEU A 332 25.07 -9.73 15.18
C LEU A 332 24.23 -10.45 16.24
N GLU A 333 24.88 -10.98 17.28
CA GLU A 333 24.28 -11.67 18.43
C GLU A 333 23.26 -12.74 18.03
N THR A 334 23.59 -13.59 17.06
CA THR A 334 22.72 -14.66 16.59
C THR A 334 22.50 -15.70 17.69
N PRO A 335 21.24 -15.96 18.10
CA PRO A 335 20.96 -16.69 19.33
C PRO A 335 20.95 -18.22 19.10
N PHE A 336 22.11 -18.79 18.75
CA PHE A 336 22.26 -20.23 18.53
C PHE A 336 22.04 -21.06 19.80
N ALA A 337 21.12 -22.03 19.73
CA ALA A 337 20.95 -23.08 20.73
C ALA A 337 21.56 -24.40 20.23
N THR A 338 21.92 -25.31 21.15
CA THR A 338 22.57 -26.58 20.81
C THR A 338 21.82 -27.33 19.70
N SER A 339 22.55 -27.80 18.69
CA SER A 339 21.96 -28.44 17.52
C SER A 339 21.26 -29.75 17.90
N ILE A 340 20.24 -30.12 17.13
CA ILE A 340 19.34 -31.23 17.43
C ILE A 340 19.16 -32.19 16.25
N ASP A 341 18.93 -33.45 16.57
CA ASP A 341 18.33 -34.47 15.70
C ASP A 341 17.26 -35.25 16.46
N ALA A 342 16.24 -35.78 15.78
CA ALA A 342 15.36 -36.76 16.40
C ALA A 342 16.15 -38.03 16.76
N ILE A 343 15.77 -38.70 17.85
CA ILE A 343 16.38 -40.01 18.19
C ILE A 343 15.79 -41.12 17.32
N GLU A 344 14.49 -41.06 17.05
CA GLU A 344 13.78 -42.13 16.34
C GLU A 344 13.49 -41.75 14.89
N GLY A 345 13.72 -42.70 13.98
CA GLY A 345 13.37 -42.56 12.56
C GLY A 345 14.31 -41.67 11.77
N VAL A 346 15.52 -41.42 12.28
CA VAL A 346 16.63 -40.79 11.55
C VAL A 346 17.80 -41.75 11.45
N THR A 347 18.72 -41.49 10.52
CA THR A 347 19.94 -42.27 10.31
C THR A 347 21.16 -41.44 10.69
N THR A 348 21.57 -40.53 9.81
CA THR A 348 22.70 -39.62 10.03
C THR A 348 22.23 -38.23 10.43
N GLY A 349 20.95 -37.90 10.33
CA GLY A 349 20.40 -36.56 10.58
C GLY A 349 20.48 -35.61 9.37
N MET A 350 21.33 -35.91 8.39
CA MET A 350 21.62 -35.01 7.27
C MET A 350 20.60 -35.04 6.14
N SER A 351 19.97 -36.19 5.89
CA SER A 351 19.05 -36.37 4.77
C SER A 351 17.83 -35.44 4.91
N VAL A 352 17.16 -35.10 3.79
CA VAL A 352 15.92 -34.31 3.86
C VAL A 352 14.84 -35.01 4.68
N SER A 353 14.76 -36.34 4.57
CA SER A 353 13.82 -37.14 5.36
C SER A 353 14.14 -37.07 6.86
N ASP A 354 15.43 -37.17 7.22
CA ASP A 354 15.91 -37.10 8.59
C ASP A 354 15.63 -35.72 9.19
N ARG A 355 15.96 -34.65 8.46
CA ARG A 355 15.66 -33.26 8.89
C ARG A 355 14.17 -33.04 9.09
N LEU A 356 13.33 -33.50 8.16
CA LEU A 356 11.87 -33.41 8.31
C LEU A 356 11.37 -34.20 9.52
N LYS A 357 11.96 -35.37 9.81
CA LYS A 357 11.63 -36.14 11.01
C LYS A 357 12.04 -35.41 12.29
N THR A 358 13.21 -34.79 12.31
CA THR A 358 13.66 -33.93 13.42
C THR A 358 12.71 -32.74 13.61
N ILE A 359 12.34 -32.02 12.54
CA ILE A 359 11.40 -30.89 12.57
C ILE A 359 10.04 -31.33 13.14
N LYS A 360 9.47 -32.43 12.64
CA LYS A 360 8.21 -32.98 13.15
C LYS A 360 8.29 -33.35 14.63
N THR A 361 9.40 -33.94 15.05
CA THR A 361 9.64 -34.31 16.45
C THR A 361 9.74 -33.07 17.33
N PHE A 362 10.43 -32.03 16.87
CA PHE A 362 10.56 -30.76 17.56
C PHE A 362 9.22 -30.02 17.67
N LEU A 363 8.39 -30.03 16.61
CA LEU A 363 7.07 -29.41 16.63
C LEU A 363 6.09 -30.09 17.58
N SER A 364 6.14 -31.42 17.70
CA SER A 364 5.18 -32.20 18.49
C SER A 364 5.14 -31.79 19.97
N ASN A 365 3.92 -31.59 20.48
CA ASN A 365 3.67 -31.35 21.91
C ASN A 365 3.81 -32.61 22.77
N ASP A 366 3.75 -33.80 22.15
CA ASP A 366 3.92 -35.09 22.83
C ASP A 366 5.40 -35.50 22.95
N SER A 367 6.29 -34.79 22.24
CA SER A 367 7.73 -35.02 22.33
C SER A 367 8.30 -34.45 23.64
N SER A 368 9.35 -35.11 24.12
CA SER A 368 10.06 -34.73 25.35
C SER A 368 11.51 -34.36 25.04
N PRO A 369 12.27 -33.79 26.00
CA PRO A 369 13.71 -33.61 25.85
C PRO A 369 14.46 -34.89 25.42
N LYS A 370 13.97 -36.08 25.80
CA LYS A 370 14.56 -37.37 25.42
C LYS A 370 14.27 -37.78 23.98
N SER A 371 13.41 -37.07 23.26
CA SER A 371 13.09 -37.36 21.86
C SER A 371 14.12 -36.77 20.90
N LEU A 372 15.02 -35.91 21.39
CA LEU A 372 16.04 -35.22 20.60
C LEU A 372 17.44 -35.54 21.11
N ALA A 373 18.34 -35.92 20.20
CA ALA A 373 19.77 -35.97 20.44
C ALA A 373 20.37 -34.56 20.36
N GLN A 374 21.42 -34.33 21.16
CA GLN A 374 22.21 -33.10 21.18
C GLN A 374 23.70 -33.51 21.31
N PRO A 375 24.60 -33.12 20.37
CA PRO A 375 24.36 -32.32 19.17
C PRO A 375 23.62 -33.09 18.05
N GLY A 376 23.19 -32.37 17.02
CA GLY A 376 22.63 -32.89 15.77
C GLY A 376 22.85 -31.94 14.58
N HIS A 377 21.99 -31.99 13.56
CA HIS A 377 22.21 -31.29 12.27
C HIS A 377 21.26 -30.12 11.99
N LEU A 378 20.25 -29.88 12.83
CA LEU A 378 19.42 -28.66 12.78
C LEU A 378 19.79 -27.72 13.92
N PHE A 379 19.77 -26.42 13.65
CA PHE A 379 20.26 -25.38 14.56
C PHE A 379 19.12 -24.50 15.05
N PRO A 380 18.52 -24.77 16.22
CA PRO A 380 17.49 -23.91 16.76
C PRO A 380 18.02 -22.52 17.12
N LEU A 381 17.23 -21.49 16.82
CA LEU A 381 17.56 -20.10 17.16
C LEU A 381 16.50 -19.55 18.13
N ARG A 382 16.96 -19.01 19.28
CA ARG A 382 16.09 -18.49 20.34
C ARG A 382 15.67 -17.06 20.01
N ALA A 383 14.44 -16.86 19.51
CA ALA A 383 13.93 -15.52 19.28
C ALA A 383 13.78 -14.74 20.60
N ARG A 384 14.11 -13.45 20.57
CA ARG A 384 13.87 -12.52 21.68
C ARG A 384 12.38 -12.40 21.99
N LYS A 385 12.03 -12.12 23.26
CA LYS A 385 10.63 -12.12 23.70
C LYS A 385 9.82 -10.99 23.05
N GLY A 386 10.43 -9.82 22.91
CA GLY A 386 9.85 -8.68 22.18
C GLY A 386 9.98 -8.78 20.66
N LEU A 387 10.51 -9.88 20.12
CA LEU A 387 10.67 -10.10 18.67
C LEU A 387 11.33 -8.89 17.98
N LEU A 388 10.73 -8.42 16.89
CA LEU A 388 11.22 -7.33 16.06
C LEU A 388 11.26 -5.96 16.77
N SER A 389 10.60 -5.81 17.93
CA SER A 389 10.76 -4.61 18.77
C SER A 389 12.05 -4.63 19.61
N GLU A 390 12.65 -5.80 19.84
CA GLU A 390 13.90 -5.99 20.59
C GLU A 390 15.11 -6.29 19.69
N ARG A 391 14.90 -6.98 18.56
CA ARG A 391 15.95 -7.29 17.57
C ARG A 391 15.36 -7.45 16.18
N ARG A 392 15.87 -6.66 15.22
CA ARG A 392 15.47 -6.69 13.81
C ARG A 392 16.32 -7.68 13.01
N GLY A 393 16.27 -8.96 13.38
CA GLY A 393 17.00 -10.03 12.68
C GLY A 393 16.08 -11.10 12.09
N HIS A 394 16.62 -11.92 11.19
CA HIS A 394 15.89 -13.00 10.51
C HIS A 394 15.21 -13.97 11.48
N THR A 395 15.83 -14.25 12.64
CA THR A 395 15.24 -15.06 13.71
C THR A 395 13.92 -14.50 14.22
N GLU A 396 13.91 -13.24 14.64
CA GLU A 396 12.71 -12.56 15.14
C GLU A 396 11.69 -12.30 14.03
N GLY A 397 12.15 -11.91 12.84
CA GLY A 397 11.28 -11.69 11.68
C GLY A 397 10.52 -12.96 11.28
N CYS A 398 11.20 -14.11 11.27
CA CYS A 398 10.61 -15.41 11.02
C CYS A 398 9.51 -15.75 12.04
N VAL A 399 9.79 -15.60 13.34
CA VAL A 399 8.81 -15.89 14.39
C VAL A 399 7.62 -14.90 14.34
N GLU A 400 7.88 -13.63 14.07
CA GLU A 400 6.84 -12.58 13.97
C GLU A 400 5.89 -12.85 12.80
N ILE A 401 6.39 -13.16 11.61
CA ILE A 401 5.51 -13.40 10.45
C ILE A 401 4.71 -14.69 10.60
N LEU A 402 5.26 -15.72 11.25
CA LEU A 402 4.53 -16.95 11.56
C LEU A 402 3.41 -16.71 12.59
N LYS A 403 3.70 -15.90 13.62
CA LYS A 403 2.70 -15.44 14.58
C LYS A 403 1.59 -14.65 13.88
N LEU A 404 1.94 -13.74 12.98
CA LEU A 404 0.98 -12.98 12.17
C LEU A 404 0.14 -13.88 11.26
N ALA A 405 0.74 -14.96 10.74
CA ALA A 405 0.06 -15.96 9.92
C ALA A 405 -0.85 -16.90 10.72
N GLY A 406 -0.81 -16.88 12.06
CA GLY A 406 -1.54 -17.81 12.90
C GLY A 406 -1.00 -19.24 12.82
N LEU A 407 0.30 -19.38 12.54
CA LEU A 407 1.01 -20.67 12.44
C LEU A 407 1.82 -20.94 13.73
N GLU A 408 2.29 -22.18 13.85
CA GLU A 408 3.27 -22.56 14.86
C GLU A 408 4.50 -21.65 14.77
N GLN A 409 4.92 -21.08 15.90
CA GLN A 409 6.03 -20.13 15.97
C GLN A 409 7.40 -20.85 15.94
N VAL A 410 7.55 -21.77 15.00
CA VAL A 410 8.79 -22.45 14.64
C VAL A 410 8.92 -22.36 13.13
N GLY A 411 9.97 -21.71 12.66
CA GLY A 411 10.28 -21.57 11.26
C GLY A 411 11.50 -22.35 10.83
N ILE A 412 11.80 -22.26 9.55
CA ILE A 412 13.03 -22.71 8.93
C ILE A 412 13.56 -21.53 8.14
N ILE A 413 14.80 -21.15 8.40
CA ILE A 413 15.52 -20.13 7.63
C ILE A 413 16.78 -20.72 7.02
N ILE A 414 17.11 -20.29 5.81
CA ILE A 414 18.32 -20.66 5.09
C ILE A 414 18.79 -19.45 4.30
N GLU A 415 20.01 -18.97 4.56
CA GLU A 415 20.60 -17.83 3.88
C GLU A 415 20.81 -18.13 2.38
N ILE A 416 20.66 -17.12 1.53
CA ILE A 416 20.70 -17.26 0.07
C ILE A 416 22.09 -16.93 -0.50
N MET A 417 22.69 -17.93 -1.15
CA MET A 417 23.98 -17.83 -1.85
C MET A 417 23.86 -18.08 -3.35
N ASP A 418 24.76 -17.45 -4.12
CA ASP A 418 24.96 -17.70 -5.55
C ASP A 418 25.67 -19.05 -5.81
N ASP A 419 25.86 -19.39 -7.09
CA ASP A 419 26.55 -20.62 -7.55
C ASP A 419 28.03 -20.69 -7.20
N ASN A 420 28.61 -19.56 -6.79
CA ASN A 420 30.01 -19.46 -6.37
C ASN A 420 30.14 -19.48 -4.84
N GLY A 421 29.03 -19.53 -4.11
CA GLY A 421 29.00 -19.50 -2.63
C GLY A 421 29.09 -18.09 -2.04
N ASN A 422 28.87 -17.03 -2.82
CA ASN A 422 28.77 -15.67 -2.31
C ASN A 422 27.34 -15.37 -1.87
N MET A 423 27.18 -14.54 -0.83
CA MET A 423 25.88 -14.07 -0.38
C MET A 423 25.21 -13.19 -1.45
N ILE A 424 23.95 -13.49 -1.77
CA ILE A 424 23.14 -12.64 -2.65
C ILE A 424 22.63 -11.45 -1.84
N LYS A 425 22.74 -10.23 -2.39
CA LYS A 425 22.38 -8.98 -1.69
C LYS A 425 21.51 -8.08 -2.56
N GLY A 426 20.75 -7.20 -1.92
CA GLY A 426 20.03 -6.11 -2.60
C GLY A 426 19.12 -6.54 -3.76
N GLU A 427 19.30 -5.93 -4.92
CA GLU A 427 18.44 -6.15 -6.10
C GLU A 427 18.51 -7.60 -6.64
N ASP A 428 19.62 -8.30 -6.42
CA ASP A 428 19.76 -9.69 -6.86
C ASP A 428 18.88 -10.65 -6.06
N LEU A 429 18.56 -10.34 -4.80
CA LEU A 429 17.58 -11.10 -4.02
C LEU A 429 16.17 -10.95 -4.59
N LYS A 430 15.84 -9.78 -5.14
CA LYS A 430 14.57 -9.55 -5.80
C LYS A 430 14.49 -10.34 -7.10
N ASN A 431 15.55 -10.33 -7.91
CA ASN A 431 15.66 -11.16 -9.12
C ASN A 431 15.51 -12.65 -8.78
N PHE A 432 16.14 -13.12 -7.71
CA PHE A 432 15.96 -14.47 -7.21
C PHE A 432 14.49 -14.77 -6.87
N SER A 433 13.83 -13.88 -6.14
CA SER A 433 12.41 -14.05 -5.79
C SER A 433 11.50 -14.09 -7.03
N ASP A 434 11.79 -13.29 -8.06
CA ASP A 434 11.02 -13.25 -9.30
C ASP A 434 11.21 -14.54 -10.12
N ILE A 435 12.46 -15.03 -10.25
CA ILE A 435 12.81 -16.27 -10.98
C ILE A 435 12.05 -17.47 -10.40
N TYR A 436 11.99 -17.57 -9.07
CA TYR A 436 11.35 -18.70 -8.38
C TYR A 436 9.91 -18.40 -7.96
N ASN A 437 9.34 -17.26 -8.37
CA ASN A 437 7.99 -16.81 -8.04
C ASN A 437 7.70 -16.86 -6.51
N LEU A 438 8.65 -16.40 -5.70
CA LEU A 438 8.53 -16.31 -4.25
C LEU A 438 8.00 -14.94 -3.83
N SER A 439 7.28 -14.89 -2.72
CA SER A 439 6.98 -13.60 -2.10
C SER A 439 8.24 -13.03 -1.45
N PHE A 440 8.39 -11.71 -1.52
CA PHE A 440 9.54 -10.98 -1.00
C PHE A 440 9.05 -9.98 0.05
N VAL A 441 9.69 -9.94 1.22
CA VAL A 441 9.34 -9.02 2.31
C VAL A 441 10.60 -8.60 3.06
N SER A 442 10.70 -7.34 3.48
CA SER A 442 11.79 -6.94 4.39
C SER A 442 11.38 -6.99 5.86
N ILE A 443 12.36 -7.16 6.74
CA ILE A 443 12.15 -7.06 8.20
C ILE A 443 11.56 -5.68 8.57
N GLU A 444 11.98 -4.63 7.88
CA GLU A 444 11.45 -3.28 8.10
C GLU A 444 9.98 -3.15 7.68
N GLU A 445 9.60 -3.72 6.53
CA GLU A 445 8.20 -3.77 6.09
C GLU A 445 7.34 -4.53 7.11
N LEU A 446 7.82 -5.67 7.60
CA LEU A 446 7.15 -6.49 8.60
C LEU A 446 7.03 -5.79 9.96
N ALA A 447 8.10 -5.18 10.46
CA ALA A 447 8.09 -4.43 11.71
C ALA A 447 7.10 -3.26 11.64
N ASN A 448 7.13 -2.49 10.55
CA ASN A 448 6.18 -1.41 10.33
C ASN A 448 4.74 -1.91 10.25
N TYR A 449 4.50 -3.06 9.61
CA TYR A 449 3.18 -3.67 9.56
C TYR A 449 2.65 -4.10 10.93
N VAL A 450 3.52 -4.62 11.81
CA VAL A 450 3.13 -5.15 13.12
C VAL A 450 2.99 -4.05 14.17
N TYR A 451 3.93 -3.10 14.22
CA TYR A 451 4.05 -2.14 15.33
C TYR A 451 3.54 -0.74 15.03
N ASN A 452 3.36 -0.36 13.76
CA ASN A 452 2.69 0.91 13.44
C ASN A 452 1.15 0.72 13.36
N ASP A 453 0.45 1.83 13.59
CA ASP A 453 -0.99 1.98 13.88
C ASP A 453 -1.98 0.94 13.29
N GLU A 454 -3.00 0.58 14.07
CA GLU A 454 -4.10 -0.32 13.64
C GLU A 454 -4.86 0.20 12.40
N GLU A 455 -4.88 1.50 12.16
CA GLU A 455 -5.49 2.13 10.98
C GLU A 455 -4.83 1.65 9.66
N SER A 456 -3.54 1.24 9.70
CA SER A 456 -2.78 0.73 8.56
C SER A 456 -2.91 -0.78 8.33
N LYS A 457 -3.57 -1.51 9.24
CA LYS A 457 -3.74 -2.96 9.15
C LYS A 457 -4.98 -3.36 8.35
N THR A 458 -5.85 -2.40 8.03
CA THR A 458 -7.07 -2.60 7.21
C THR A 458 -6.71 -3.34 5.92
N PRO A 459 -7.20 -4.58 5.73
CA PRO A 459 -6.92 -5.36 4.54
C PRO A 459 -7.26 -4.55 3.27
N LEU A 460 -6.51 -4.77 2.19
CA LEU A 460 -7.00 -4.58 0.82
C LEU A 460 -8.20 -5.53 0.60
N ILE A 461 -9.31 -5.34 1.32
CA ILE A 461 -10.54 -6.13 1.18
C ILE A 461 -11.70 -5.16 1.04
N ALA A 462 -12.03 -4.86 -0.21
CA ALA A 462 -13.36 -5.09 -0.77
C ALA A 462 -13.40 -4.81 -2.29
N VAL A 463 -12.39 -5.22 -3.04
CA VAL A 463 -12.66 -5.65 -4.42
C VAL A 463 -12.18 -7.08 -4.48
N ASP A 464 -13.14 -8.00 -4.44
CA ASP A 464 -12.90 -9.42 -4.58
C ASP A 464 -11.91 -9.64 -5.73
N PHE A 465 -10.80 -10.32 -5.45
CA PHE A 465 -9.79 -10.63 -6.45
C PHE A 465 -10.43 -11.33 -7.65
N LYS A 466 -11.50 -12.12 -7.43
CA LYS A 466 -12.33 -12.72 -8.49
C LYS A 466 -13.15 -11.71 -9.29
N ILE A 467 -13.59 -10.60 -8.70
CA ILE A 467 -14.26 -9.50 -9.44
C ILE A 467 -13.25 -8.80 -10.35
N ILE A 468 -12.03 -8.56 -9.87
CA ILE A 468 -10.94 -8.01 -10.70
C ILE A 468 -10.52 -9.01 -11.79
N GLU A 469 -10.40 -10.30 -11.49
CA GLU A 469 -10.09 -11.36 -12.46
C GLU A 469 -11.20 -11.50 -13.52
N SER A 470 -12.47 -11.46 -13.10
CA SER A 470 -13.63 -11.53 -14.01
C SER A 470 -13.70 -10.34 -14.97
N MET A 471 -13.22 -9.17 -14.53
CA MET A 471 -13.10 -7.96 -15.34
C MET A 471 -11.85 -7.94 -16.23
N ILE A 472 -10.81 -8.72 -15.90
CA ILE A 472 -9.56 -8.82 -16.68
C ILE A 472 -9.64 -9.89 -17.77
N TYR A 473 -10.32 -11.02 -17.51
CA TYR A 473 -10.29 -12.18 -18.42
C TYR A 473 -11.58 -12.45 -19.18
N GLY A 474 -12.67 -11.71 -18.92
CA GLY A 474 -13.91 -11.84 -19.68
C GLY A 474 -14.42 -13.28 -19.76
N VAL A 475 -15.14 -13.75 -18.73
CA VAL A 475 -15.90 -15.00 -18.87
C VAL A 475 -17.04 -14.75 -19.84
N GLN A 476 -16.84 -15.08 -21.11
CA GLN A 476 -17.94 -15.53 -21.96
C GLN A 476 -18.40 -16.88 -21.42
N ASN A 477 -19.71 -17.01 -21.16
CA ASN A 477 -20.35 -18.32 -21.11
C ASN A 477 -20.19 -19.04 -22.45
#